data_AF-A0A1F3NX31-F1
#
_entry.id   AF-A0A1F3NX31-F1
#
_cell.length_a   1.000
_cell.length_b   1.000
_cell.length_c   1.000
_cell.angle_alpha   90.00
_cell.angle_beta   90.00
_cell.angle_gamma   90.00
#
_symmetry.space_group_name_H-M   'P 1'
#
loop_
_entity.id
_entity.type
_entity.pdbx_description
1 polymer ?
#
loop_
_entity_poly.entity_id
_entity_poly.type
_entity_poly.pdbx_seq_one_letter_code
_entity_poly.pdbx_strand_id
1 'polypeptide(L)'
;MAHNIGDKIKEIRKAKNLSQEQVAEKIGIDRAQYSRVETAKSKPTLTTLEKIAEALEVDIIEFFKEDGNYDINSYKQSLVEKVKMIDQLDENMQQSIFSFVDVAIANKRYKDFFTQEATTR
;
A
#
# COMPACT_ATOMS: atom_id res chain seq x y z
N MET A 1 -1.36 15.66 16.57
CA MET A 1 -2.75 15.35 16.16
C MET A 1 -2.72 13.95 15.58
N ALA A 2 -3.73 13.11 15.83
CA ALA A 2 -3.74 11.75 15.31
C ALA A 2 -3.98 11.79 13.80
N HIS A 3 -2.94 11.61 12.99
CA HIS A 3 -3.05 11.46 11.54
C HIS A 3 -3.69 10.11 11.23
N ASN A 4 -5.01 10.08 11.11
CA ASN A 4 -5.71 8.92 10.58
C ASN A 4 -5.71 8.98 9.04
N ILE A 5 -6.01 7.84 8.41
CA ILE A 5 -6.08 7.70 6.95
C ILE A 5 -7.02 8.74 6.31
N GLY A 6 -8.14 9.08 6.96
CA GLY A 6 -9.09 10.07 6.47
C GLY A 6 -8.49 11.47 6.35
N ASP A 7 -7.68 11.88 7.33
CA ASP A 7 -6.95 13.15 7.28
C ASP A 7 -5.91 13.14 6.15
N LYS A 8 -5.20 12.03 5.93
CA LYS A 8 -4.21 11.92 4.85
C LYS A 8 -4.85 12.00 3.46
N ILE A 9 -5.97 11.30 3.27
CA ILE A 9 -6.79 11.37 2.04
C ILE A 9 -7.21 12.82 1.77
N LYS A 10 -7.68 13.52 2.82
CA LYS A 10 -8.13 14.90 2.74
C LYS A 10 -7.00 15.87 2.39
N GLU A 11 -5.81 15.68 2.96
CA GLU A 11 -4.62 16.46 2.64
C GLU A 11 -4.23 16.29 1.17
N ILE A 12 -4.12 15.04 0.68
CA ILE A 12 -3.80 14.74 -0.72
C ILE A 12 -4.84 15.36 -1.65
N ARG A 13 -6.14 15.18 -1.36
CA ARG A 13 -7.22 15.75 -2.16
C ARG A 13 -7.09 17.27 -2.26
N LYS A 14 -6.86 17.95 -1.12
CA LYS A 14 -6.71 19.41 -1.08
C LYS A 14 -5.47 19.87 -1.84
N ALA A 15 -4.34 19.16 -1.73
CA ALA A 15 -3.14 19.46 -2.49
C ALA A 15 -3.37 19.36 -4.01
N LYS A 16 -4.30 18.49 -4.44
CA LYS A 16 -4.74 18.37 -5.84
C LYS A 16 -5.87 19.32 -6.23
N ASN A 17 -6.30 20.22 -5.35
CA ASN A 17 -7.39 21.18 -5.57
C ASN A 17 -8.72 20.52 -5.98
N LEU A 18 -8.96 19.28 -5.55
CA LEU A 18 -10.21 18.56 -5.84
C LEU A 18 -11.23 18.79 -4.72
N SER A 19 -12.51 18.90 -5.08
CA SER A 19 -13.62 18.91 -4.14
C SER A 19 -13.97 17.49 -3.69
N GLN A 20 -14.68 17.36 -2.57
CA GLN A 20 -15.22 16.06 -2.13
C GLN A 20 -16.18 15.47 -3.17
N GLU A 21 -16.95 16.32 -3.86
CA GLU A 21 -17.89 15.91 -4.91
C GLU A 21 -17.15 15.25 -6.08
N GLN A 22 -16.09 15.90 -6.56
CA GLN A 22 -15.31 15.40 -7.71
C GLN A 22 -14.70 14.01 -7.44
N VAL A 23 -14.21 13.76 -6.22
CA VAL A 23 -13.66 12.44 -5.88
C VAL A 23 -14.78 11.41 -5.70
N ALA A 24 -15.89 11.80 -5.07
CA ALA A 24 -17.05 10.94 -4.88
C ALA A 24 -17.64 10.47 -6.22
N GLU A 25 -17.80 11.39 -7.17
CA GLU A 25 -18.23 11.10 -8.55
C GLU A 25 -17.29 10.11 -9.24
N LYS A 26 -15.97 10.34 -9.18
CA LYS A 26 -14.96 9.46 -9.79
C LYS A 26 -15.03 8.01 -9.28
N ILE A 27 -15.34 7.82 -7.99
CA ILE A 27 -15.37 6.48 -7.38
C ILE A 27 -16.79 5.88 -7.28
N GLY A 28 -17.80 6.60 -7.77
CA GLY A 28 -19.19 6.15 -7.83
C GLY A 28 -19.88 6.07 -6.47
N ILE A 29 -19.61 7.00 -5.56
CA ILE A 29 -20.30 7.08 -4.25
C ILE A 29 -20.87 8.48 -4.04
N ASP A 30 -21.77 8.64 -3.07
CA ASP A 30 -22.27 9.97 -2.73
C ASP A 30 -21.24 10.78 -1.92
N ARG A 31 -21.29 12.12 -2.06
CA ARG A 31 -20.40 13.05 -1.36
C ARG A 31 -20.45 12.90 0.16
N ALA A 32 -21.60 12.57 0.75
CA ALA A 32 -21.71 12.38 2.19
C ALA A 32 -20.97 11.11 2.64
N GLN A 33 -21.00 10.04 1.86
CA GLN A 33 -20.19 8.84 2.07
C GLN A 33 -18.70 9.15 1.98
N TYR A 34 -18.25 9.87 0.95
CA TYR A 34 -16.86 10.30 0.85
C TYR A 34 -16.43 11.16 2.06
N SER A 35 -17.30 12.10 2.49
CA SER A 35 -17.04 12.93 3.66
C SER A 35 -16.90 12.12 4.95
N ARG A 36 -17.66 11.02 5.11
CA ARG A 36 -17.51 10.10 6.25
C ARG A 36 -16.15 9.40 6.25
N VAL A 37 -15.57 9.11 5.08
CA VAL A 37 -14.21 8.58 4.95
C VAL A 37 -13.19 9.62 5.43
N GLU A 38 -13.23 10.84 4.91
CA GLU A 38 -12.29 11.90 5.29
C GLU A 38 -12.38 12.34 6.75
N THR A 39 -13.54 12.13 7.38
CA THR A 39 -13.77 12.51 8.79
C THR A 39 -13.63 11.33 9.76
N ALA A 40 -13.10 10.19 9.29
CA ALA A 40 -12.94 8.96 10.06
C ALA A 40 -14.25 8.43 10.71
N LYS A 41 -15.41 8.85 10.20
CA LYS A 41 -16.74 8.39 10.64
C LYS A 41 -17.15 7.06 10.01
N SER A 42 -16.38 6.58 9.02
CA SER A 42 -16.53 5.26 8.43
C SER A 42 -15.17 4.65 8.19
N LYS A 43 -15.04 3.34 8.41
CA LYS A 43 -13.85 2.57 8.03
C LYS A 43 -13.99 2.13 6.57
N PRO A 44 -13.24 2.70 5.61
CA PRO A 44 -13.29 2.27 4.21
C PRO A 44 -12.72 0.86 4.06
N THR A 45 -13.19 0.12 3.06
CA THR A 45 -12.55 -1.15 2.65
C THR A 45 -11.27 -0.86 1.87
N LEU A 46 -10.40 -1.88 1.72
CA LEU A 46 -9.22 -1.75 0.88
C LEU A 46 -9.60 -1.35 -0.56
N THR A 47 -10.64 -1.98 -1.12
CA THR A 47 -11.16 -1.62 -2.45
C THR A 47 -11.64 -0.18 -2.55
N THR A 48 -12.28 0.36 -1.49
CA THR A 48 -12.63 1.78 -1.46
C THR A 48 -11.38 2.66 -1.43
N LEU A 49 -10.36 2.29 -0.65
CA LEU A 49 -9.09 3.01 -0.62
C LEU A 49 -8.39 2.96 -1.98
N GLU A 50 -8.35 1.82 -2.65
CA GLU A 50 -7.76 1.68 -4.00
C GLU A 50 -8.43 2.63 -5.00
N LYS A 51 -9.78 2.66 -5.02
CA LYS A 51 -10.53 3.59 -5.89
C LYS A 51 -10.24 5.05 -5.55
N ILE A 52 -10.13 5.39 -4.26
CA ILE A 52 -9.78 6.75 -3.85
C ILE A 52 -8.35 7.10 -4.31
N ALA A 53 -7.39 6.18 -4.17
CA ALA A 53 -6.02 6.36 -4.61
C ALA A 53 -5.94 6.59 -6.13
N GLU A 54 -6.67 5.79 -6.90
CA GLU A 54 -6.81 5.97 -8.35
C GLU A 54 -7.44 7.33 -8.70
N ALA A 55 -8.56 7.71 -8.06
CA ALA A 55 -9.23 8.98 -8.31
C ALA A 55 -8.38 10.21 -7.94
N LEU A 56 -7.50 10.04 -6.94
CA LEU A 56 -6.52 11.02 -6.51
C LEU A 56 -5.18 10.87 -7.24
N GLU A 57 -5.02 9.92 -8.17
CA GLU A 57 -3.77 9.68 -8.92
C GLU A 57 -2.54 9.60 -8.00
N VAL A 58 -2.62 8.73 -6.98
CA VAL A 58 -1.53 8.40 -6.06
C VAL A 58 -1.49 6.89 -5.83
N ASP A 59 -0.34 6.39 -5.35
CA ASP A 59 -0.29 5.03 -4.83
C ASP A 59 -1.08 4.96 -3.51
N ILE A 60 -1.82 3.88 -3.29
CA ILE A 60 -2.58 3.66 -2.04
C ILE A 60 -1.69 3.73 -0.80
N ILE A 61 -0.40 3.40 -0.94
CA ILE A 61 0.62 3.49 0.11
C ILE A 61 0.78 4.93 0.62
N GLU A 62 0.51 5.96 -0.18
CA GLU A 62 0.57 7.36 0.26
C GLU A 62 -0.38 7.66 1.43
N PHE A 63 -1.47 6.91 1.57
CA PHE A 63 -2.44 7.07 2.66
C PHE A 63 -1.90 6.61 4.02
N PHE A 64 -0.86 5.78 4.00
CA PHE A 64 -0.27 5.17 5.19
C PHE A 64 1.08 5.77 5.55
N LYS A 65 1.57 6.77 4.80
CA LYS A 65 2.79 7.50 5.14
C LYS A 65 2.53 8.45 6.30
N GLU A 66 3.24 8.24 7.40
CA GLU A 66 3.30 9.20 8.50
C GLU A 66 4.24 10.35 8.15
N ASP A 67 3.86 11.58 8.53
CA ASP A 67 4.69 12.78 8.43
C ASP A 67 5.81 12.69 9.47
N GLY A 68 6.79 11.83 9.19
CA GLY A 68 7.83 11.46 10.14
C GLY A 68 8.14 9.96 10.15
N ASN A 69 8.57 9.43 9.00
CA ASN A 69 9.47 8.26 8.96
C ASN A 69 8.85 6.86 9.15
N TYR A 70 7.75 6.56 8.45
CA TYR A 70 7.51 5.21 7.91
C TYR A 70 7.35 5.28 6.40
N ASP A 71 8.47 5.58 5.76
CA ASP A 71 8.58 5.38 4.34
C ASP A 71 8.73 3.86 4.14
N ILE A 72 7.63 3.21 3.76
CA ILE A 72 7.59 1.78 3.38
C ILE A 72 8.61 1.49 2.26
N ASN A 73 9.00 2.54 1.52
CA ASN A 73 10.04 2.56 0.49
C ASN A 73 11.35 3.24 0.91
N SER A 74 11.54 3.62 2.18
CA SER A 74 12.84 4.13 2.61
C SER A 74 13.76 2.94 2.67
N TYR A 75 14.82 3.02 1.88
CA TYR A 75 16.00 2.16 1.99
C TYR A 75 16.60 2.10 3.41
N LYS A 76 16.07 2.83 4.41
CA LYS A 76 16.44 2.73 5.82
C LYS A 76 15.68 1.67 6.63
N GLN A 77 14.48 1.23 6.23
CA GLN A 77 13.79 0.17 6.98
C GLN A 77 14.39 -1.17 6.59
N SER A 78 15.09 -1.81 7.52
CA SER A 78 15.78 -3.07 7.29
C SER A 78 14.78 -4.18 6.93
N LEU A 79 15.22 -5.17 6.14
CA LEU A 79 14.41 -6.36 5.86
C LEU A 79 13.91 -7.03 7.15
N VAL A 80 14.69 -6.96 8.23
CA VAL A 80 14.33 -7.50 9.54
C VAL A 80 13.08 -6.81 10.10
N GLU A 81 12.97 -5.48 9.98
CA GLU A 81 11.79 -4.75 10.45
C GLU A 81 10.55 -5.06 9.61
N LYS A 82 10.70 -5.24 8.29
CA LYS A 82 9.59 -5.68 7.43
C LYS A 82 9.13 -7.10 7.79
N VAL A 83 10.06 -8.02 8.06
CA VAL A 83 9.73 -9.38 8.51
C VAL A 83 9.01 -9.38 9.87
N LYS A 84 9.37 -8.50 10.80
CA LYS A 84 8.64 -8.34 12.06
C LYS A 84 7.18 -7.91 11.85
N MET A 85 6.92 -7.06 10.86
CA MET A 85 5.53 -6.68 10.52
C MET A 85 4.77 -7.85 9.91
N ILE A 86 5.42 -8.69 9.10
CA ILE A 86 4.81 -9.90 8.52
C ILE A 86 4.38 -10.89 9.62
N ASP A 87 5.16 -11.00 10.70
CA ASP A 87 4.85 -11.87 11.85
C ASP A 87 3.61 -11.42 12.64
N GLN A 88 3.15 -10.18 12.46
CA GLN A 88 1.95 -9.65 13.10
C GLN A 88 0.68 -9.81 12.25
N LEU A 89 0.81 -10.34 11.03
CA LEU A 89 -0.32 -10.59 10.14
C LEU A 89 -1.06 -11.86 10.55
N ASP A 90 -2.24 -12.09 9.97
CA ASP A 90 -2.92 -13.38 10.10
C ASP A 90 -2.13 -14.49 9.40
N GLU A 91 -2.31 -15.73 9.89
CA GLU A 91 -1.56 -16.90 9.43
C GLU A 91 -1.69 -17.12 7.91
N ASN A 92 -2.87 -16.88 7.32
CA ASN A 92 -3.07 -17.09 5.89
C ASN A 92 -2.26 -16.10 5.05
N MET A 93 -2.25 -14.83 5.46
CA MET A 93 -1.46 -13.79 4.79
C MET A 93 0.03 -14.06 4.95
N GLN A 94 0.47 -14.44 6.15
CA GLN A 94 1.86 -14.80 6.41
C GLN A 94 2.32 -15.95 5.52
N GLN A 95 1.54 -17.03 5.42
CA GLN A 95 1.84 -18.18 4.56
C GLN A 95 1.90 -17.79 3.08
N SER A 96 0.99 -16.93 2.63
CA SER A 96 0.99 -16.43 1.25
C SER A 96 2.30 -15.69 0.94
N ILE A 97 2.74 -14.80 1.83
CA ILE A 97 3.97 -14.03 1.66
C ILE A 97 5.20 -14.96 1.64
N PHE A 98 5.29 -15.92 2.56
CA PHE A 98 6.39 -16.87 2.57
C PHE A 98 6.44 -17.73 1.29
N SER A 99 5.28 -18.19 0.80
CA SER A 99 5.22 -18.93 -0.46
C SER A 99 5.75 -18.11 -1.64
N PHE A 100 5.42 -16.82 -1.73
CA PHE A 100 5.97 -15.95 -2.77
C PHE A 100 7.49 -15.81 -2.67
N VAL A 101 8.03 -15.68 -1.46
CA VAL A 101 9.48 -15.60 -1.21
C VAL A 101 10.17 -16.89 -1.64
N ASP A 102 9.61 -18.05 -1.28
CA ASP A 102 10.14 -19.37 -1.65
C ASP A 102 10.18 -19.56 -3.17
N VAL A 103 9.09 -19.21 -3.87
CA VAL A 103 9.02 -19.25 -5.33
C VAL A 103 10.06 -18.31 -5.97
N ALA A 104 10.23 -17.10 -5.43
CA ALA A 104 11.22 -16.16 -5.93
C ALA A 104 12.66 -16.69 -5.76
N ILE A 105 12.97 -17.31 -4.61
CA ILE A 105 14.27 -17.94 -4.34
C ILE A 105 14.52 -19.12 -5.28
N ALA A 106 13.52 -19.99 -5.47
CA ALA A 106 13.61 -21.13 -6.38
C ALA A 106 13.89 -20.67 -7.82
N ASN A 107 13.18 -19.64 -8.29
CA ASN A 107 13.39 -19.05 -9.60
C ASN A 107 14.79 -18.46 -9.78
N LYS A 108 15.34 -17.83 -8.73
CA LYS A 108 16.73 -17.34 -8.75
C LYS A 108 17.73 -18.51 -8.87
N ARG A 109 17.59 -19.52 -8.02
CA ARG A 109 18.45 -20.73 -8.03
C ARG A 109 18.42 -21.44 -9.38
N TYR A 110 17.24 -21.56 -9.98
CA TYR A 110 17.08 -22.09 -11.32
C TYR A 110 17.91 -21.30 -12.33
N LYS A 111 17.77 -19.98 -12.38
CA LYS A 111 18.55 -19.13 -13.31
C LYS A 111 20.05 -19.24 -13.06
N ASP A 112 20.48 -19.24 -11.79
CA ASP A 112 21.90 -19.34 -11.44
C ASP A 112 22.52 -20.67 -11.92
N PHE A 113 21.77 -21.78 -11.82
CA PHE A 113 22.19 -23.09 -12.30
C PHE A 113 22.46 -23.09 -13.82
N PHE A 114 21.53 -22.55 -14.61
CA PHE A 114 21.69 -22.52 -16.08
C PHE A 114 22.64 -21.44 -16.59
N THR A 115 22.92 -20.39 -15.81
CA THR A 115 23.89 -19.35 -16.18
C THR A 115 25.35 -19.82 -15.97
N GLN A 116 25.59 -20.70 -15.00
CA GLN A 116 26.92 -21.29 -14.74
C GLN A 116 27.33 -22.32 -15.81
N GLU A 117 26.39 -23.07 -16.38
CA GLU A 117 26.67 -24.04 -17.46
C GLU A 117 27.08 -23.36 -18.79
N ALA A 118 26.59 -22.15 -19.06
CA ALA A 118 26.93 -21.39 -20.27
C ALA A 118 28.33 -20.75 -20.24
N THR A 119 28.92 -20.57 -19.06
CA THR A 119 30.25 -19.93 -18.88
C THR A 119 31.38 -20.95 -18.77
N THR A 120 31.06 -22.25 -18.65
CA THR A 120 32.02 -23.36 -18.49
C THR A 120 32.28 -24.10 -19.82
N ARG A 121 31.86 -23.54 -20.97
CA ARG A 121 32.14 -24.06 -22.31
C ARG A 121 32.90 -23.06 -23.16
#